data_AF-A0A966Z5U9-F1
#
_entry.id   AF-A0A966Z5U9-F1
#
_cell.length_a   1.000
_cell.length_b   1.000
_cell.length_c   1.000
_cell.angle_alpha   90.00
_cell.angle_beta   90.00
_cell.angle_gamma   90.00
#
_symmetry.space_group_name_H-M   'P 1'
#
loop_
_entity.id
_entity.type
_entity.pdbx_description
1 polymer ?
#
loop_
_entity_poly.entity_id
_entity_poly.type
_entity_poly.pdbx_seq_one_letter_code
_entity_poly.pdbx_strand_id
1 'polypeptide(L)'
;MIQFRRIAALLLGLWLGAGLLADFAVTQNFRSVEGFLVEPGAVSTAIEMNRLGRWRERIVIRRYVAELNNTIFESWEWAELILGAALFASLAFGERPQKWLLAVPIAMLLIVAAQRFYLTPNVTEMGRKLADLPPKDPLNQTFRTFHAIYSGAEILKLLLGAVLAARLCVKGKVDPDYFAKQFAGRSAGKANSRG
;
A
#
# COMPACT_ATOMS: atom_id res chain seq x y z
N MET A 1 17.04 2.68 21.09
CA MET A 1 16.44 1.38 20.68
C MET A 1 14.91 1.33 20.54
N ILE A 2 14.12 1.72 21.55
CA ILE A 2 12.64 1.54 21.55
C ILE A 2 11.92 2.52 20.60
N GLN A 3 12.43 3.75 20.46
CA GLN A 3 11.77 4.79 19.66
C GLN A 3 11.75 4.48 18.16
N PHE A 4 12.89 4.11 17.55
CA PHE A 4 12.95 3.74 16.12
C PHE A 4 12.05 2.55 15.75
N ARG A 5 11.98 1.52 16.61
CA ARG A 5 11.07 0.39 16.39
C ARG A 5 9.60 0.80 16.44
N ARG A 6 9.23 1.71 17.35
CA ARG A 6 7.86 2.24 17.46
C ARG A 6 7.50 3.10 16.25
N ILE A 7 8.43 3.95 15.80
CA ILE A 7 8.27 4.77 14.58
C ILE A 7 8.09 3.86 13.37
N ALA A 8 8.95 2.85 13.21
CA ALA A 8 8.84 1.88 12.11
C ALA A 8 7.50 1.13 12.14
N ALA A 9 7.04 0.69 13.32
CA ALA A 9 5.75 0.02 13.45
C ALA A 9 4.56 0.97 13.12
N LEU A 10 4.64 2.24 13.52
CA LEU A 10 3.64 3.25 13.21
C LEU A 10 3.60 3.56 11.71
N LEU A 11 4.76 3.75 11.08
CA LEU A 11 4.87 4.00 9.63
C LEU A 11 4.35 2.81 8.83
N LEU A 12 4.69 1.59 9.25
CA LEU A 12 4.20 0.37 8.61
C LEU A 12 2.69 0.16 8.81
N GLY A 13 2.16 0.48 10.00
CA GLY A 13 0.73 0.46 10.25
C GLY A 13 -0.01 1.48 9.39
N LEU A 14 0.53 2.69 9.25
CA LEU A 14 -0.01 3.73 8.38
C LEU A 14 0.01 3.27 6.92
N TRP A 15 1.10 2.67 6.45
CA TRP A 15 1.18 2.08 5.12
C TRP A 15 0.05 1.08 4.89
N LEU A 16 0.01 0.02 5.70
CA LEU A 16 -0.94 -1.08 5.51
C LEU A 16 -2.40 -0.61 5.64
N GLY A 17 -2.68 0.23 6.64
CA GLY A 17 -4.01 0.77 6.88
C GLY A 17 -4.50 1.67 5.74
N ALA A 18 -3.65 2.62 5.30
CA ALA A 18 -4.04 3.51 4.23
C ALA A 18 -4.12 2.79 2.86
N GLY A 19 -3.31 1.74 2.63
CA GLY A 19 -3.45 0.88 1.45
C GLY A 19 -4.80 0.18 1.39
N LEU A 20 -5.24 -0.43 2.50
CA LEU A 20 -6.57 -1.05 2.57
C LEU A 20 -7.70 -0.03 2.40
N LEU A 21 -7.53 1.20 2.92
CA LEU A 21 -8.51 2.27 2.73
C LEU A 21 -8.55 2.76 1.28
N ALA A 22 -7.41 2.82 0.58
CA ALA A 22 -7.36 3.17 -0.83
C ALA A 22 -8.11 2.13 -1.69
N ASP A 23 -7.86 0.83 -1.47
CA ASP A 23 -8.59 -0.26 -2.14
C ASP A 23 -10.09 -0.22 -1.86
N PHE A 24 -10.46 0.04 -0.61
CA PHE A 24 -11.85 0.22 -0.22
C PHE A 24 -12.47 1.41 -0.94
N ALA A 25 -11.81 2.58 -0.98
CA ALA A 25 -12.31 3.77 -1.64
C ALA A 25 -12.54 3.55 -3.15
N VAL A 26 -11.59 2.94 -3.85
CA VAL A 26 -11.70 2.59 -5.28
C VAL A 26 -12.89 1.66 -5.53
N THR A 27 -13.07 0.65 -4.68
CA THR A 27 -14.19 -0.29 -4.77
C THR A 27 -15.52 0.39 -4.52
N GLN A 28 -15.61 1.25 -3.49
CA GLN A 28 -16.83 2.00 -3.18
C GLN A 28 -17.19 2.96 -4.30
N ASN A 29 -16.23 3.63 -4.93
CA ASN A 29 -16.50 4.55 -6.03
C ASN A 29 -17.23 3.84 -7.19
N PHE A 30 -16.80 2.63 -7.57
CA PHE A 30 -17.51 1.87 -8.61
C PHE A 30 -18.90 1.41 -8.18
N ARG A 31 -19.09 0.99 -6.92
CA ARG A 31 -20.41 0.62 -6.38
C ARG A 31 -21.37 1.81 -6.35
N SER A 32 -20.86 2.99 -5.99
CA SER A 32 -21.63 4.24 -5.98
C SER A 32 -22.17 4.60 -7.37
N VAL A 33 -21.42 4.31 -8.45
CA VAL A 33 -21.93 4.48 -9.82
C VAL A 33 -23.14 3.61 -10.08
N GLU A 34 -23.08 2.35 -9.67
CA GLU A 34 -24.19 1.41 -9.88
C GLU A 34 -25.43 1.82 -9.10
N GLY A 35 -25.27 2.29 -7.85
CA GLY A 35 -26.36 2.87 -7.07
C GLY A 35 -26.94 4.12 -7.72
N PHE A 36 -26.10 5.07 -8.12
CA PHE A 36 -26.54 6.31 -8.76
C PHE A 36 -27.29 6.09 -10.07
N LEU A 37 -26.88 5.12 -10.89
CA LEU A 37 -27.56 4.77 -12.14
C LEU A 37 -28.94 4.11 -11.93
N VAL A 38 -29.22 3.59 -10.74
CA VAL A 38 -30.52 3.03 -10.36
C VAL A 38 -31.39 4.09 -9.70
N GLU A 39 -30.82 4.87 -8.79
CA GLU A 39 -31.51 5.89 -8.02
C GLU A 39 -30.70 7.20 -7.98
N PRO A 40 -30.89 8.10 -8.97
CA PRO A 40 -30.14 9.36 -9.06
C PRO A 40 -30.45 10.38 -7.94
N GLY A 41 -31.41 10.07 -7.04
CA GLY A 41 -31.80 10.90 -5.90
C GLY A 41 -32.70 12.11 -6.24
N ALA A 42 -32.87 12.47 -7.51
CA ALA A 42 -33.75 13.55 -7.93
C ALA A 42 -34.42 13.27 -9.28
N VAL A 43 -35.70 13.63 -9.39
CA VAL A 43 -36.51 13.44 -10.62
C VAL A 43 -35.94 14.25 -11.79
N SER A 44 -35.52 15.50 -11.55
CA SER A 44 -34.91 16.35 -12.57
C SER A 44 -33.63 15.73 -13.14
N THR A 45 -32.75 15.22 -12.27
CA THR A 45 -31.54 14.50 -12.67
C THR A 45 -31.89 13.29 -13.52
N ALA A 46 -32.85 12.46 -13.10
CA ALA A 46 -33.28 11.28 -13.84
C ALA A 46 -33.85 11.62 -15.24
N ILE A 47 -34.54 12.75 -15.40
CA ILE A 47 -35.04 13.21 -16.70
C ILE A 47 -33.89 13.59 -17.63
N GLU A 48 -32.95 14.41 -17.17
CA GLU A 48 -31.79 14.82 -17.98
C GLU A 48 -30.91 13.63 -18.36
N MET A 49 -30.73 12.72 -17.40
CA MET A 49 -30.07 11.45 -17.57
C MET A 49 -30.70 10.60 -18.69
N ASN A 50 -32.01 10.40 -18.65
CA ASN A 50 -32.73 9.66 -19.69
C ASN A 50 -32.62 10.29 -21.09
N ARG A 51 -32.43 11.62 -21.20
CA ARG A 51 -32.21 12.28 -22.51
C ARG A 51 -30.88 11.88 -23.15
N LEU A 52 -29.85 11.58 -22.35
CA LEU A 52 -28.57 11.06 -22.84
C LEU A 52 -28.66 9.59 -23.26
N GLY A 53 -29.57 8.84 -22.63
CA GLY A 53 -29.83 7.42 -22.86
C GLY A 53 -28.89 6.50 -22.07
N ARG A 54 -29.47 5.49 -21.41
CA ARG A 54 -28.82 4.64 -20.38
C ARG A 54 -27.41 4.12 -20.72
N TRP A 55 -27.17 3.79 -21.98
CA TRP A 55 -25.85 3.32 -22.43
C TRP A 55 -24.77 4.39 -22.32
N ARG A 56 -25.05 5.61 -22.84
CA ARG A 56 -24.08 6.71 -22.87
C ARG A 56 -23.77 7.20 -21.46
N GLU A 57 -24.77 7.30 -20.61
CA GLU A 57 -24.62 7.68 -19.21
C GLU A 57 -23.69 6.74 -18.46
N ARG A 58 -23.93 5.43 -18.60
CA ARG A 58 -23.12 4.41 -17.97
C ARG A 58 -21.66 4.50 -18.42
N ILE A 59 -21.41 4.73 -19.71
CA ILE A 59 -20.04 4.92 -20.23
C ILE A 59 -19.40 6.15 -19.60
N VAL A 60 -20.04 7.31 -19.66
CA VAL A 60 -19.47 8.58 -19.21
C VAL A 60 -19.16 8.53 -17.71
N ILE A 61 -20.10 8.06 -16.89
CA ILE A 61 -19.93 8.01 -15.44
C ILE A 61 -18.88 6.95 -15.05
N ARG A 62 -18.90 5.76 -15.67
CA ARG A 62 -17.85 4.75 -15.41
C ARG A 62 -16.48 5.24 -15.83
N ARG A 63 -16.38 5.99 -16.94
CA ARG A 63 -15.11 6.59 -17.37
C ARG A 63 -14.63 7.64 -16.38
N TYR A 64 -15.51 8.51 -15.91
CA TYR A 64 -15.17 9.49 -14.89
C TYR A 64 -14.65 8.85 -13.60
N VAL A 65 -15.35 7.83 -13.09
CA VAL A 65 -14.93 7.12 -11.88
C VAL A 65 -13.65 6.32 -12.09
N ALA A 66 -13.40 5.79 -13.29
CA ALA A 66 -12.11 5.17 -13.59
C ALA A 66 -10.95 6.19 -13.51
N GLU A 67 -11.10 7.41 -14.05
CA GLU A 67 -10.08 8.46 -13.94
C GLU A 67 -9.88 8.94 -12.49
N LEU A 68 -10.97 9.03 -11.72
CA LEU A 68 -10.89 9.33 -10.28
C LEU A 68 -10.09 8.25 -9.54
N ASN A 69 -10.37 6.98 -9.81
CA ASN A 69 -9.66 5.86 -9.18
C ASN A 69 -8.19 5.81 -9.62
N ASN A 70 -7.88 6.09 -10.88
CA ASN A 70 -6.49 6.23 -11.33
C ASN A 70 -5.76 7.32 -10.53
N THR A 71 -6.40 8.48 -10.34
CA THR A 71 -5.83 9.57 -9.53
C THR A 71 -5.58 9.15 -8.08
N ILE A 72 -6.48 8.35 -7.48
CA ILE A 72 -6.30 7.79 -6.13
C ILE A 72 -5.09 6.87 -6.08
N PHE A 73 -4.98 5.89 -6.99
CA PHE A 73 -3.83 4.98 -7.05
C PHE A 73 -2.53 5.75 -7.24
N GLU A 74 -2.52 6.69 -8.18
CA GLU A 74 -1.37 7.52 -8.45
C GLU A 74 -0.88 8.31 -7.24
N SER A 75 -1.81 8.95 -6.51
CA SER A 75 -1.50 9.72 -5.31
C SER A 75 -1.03 8.81 -4.17
N TRP A 76 -1.65 7.63 -4.05
CA TRP A 76 -1.31 6.64 -3.05
C TRP A 76 0.09 6.07 -3.27
N GLU A 77 0.46 5.71 -4.49
CA GLU A 77 1.79 5.19 -4.83
C GLU A 77 2.91 6.21 -4.49
N TRP A 78 2.66 7.50 -4.70
CA TRP A 78 3.59 8.55 -4.24
C TRP A 78 3.71 8.58 -2.71
N ALA A 79 2.59 8.50 -2.00
CA ALA A 79 2.58 8.43 -0.54
C ALA A 79 3.33 7.18 -0.05
N GLU A 80 3.16 6.04 -0.69
CA GLU A 80 3.89 4.80 -0.41
C GLU A 80 5.40 4.96 -0.59
N LEU A 81 5.87 5.57 -1.69
CA LEU A 81 7.30 5.83 -1.88
C LEU A 81 7.88 6.67 -0.72
N ILE A 82 7.17 7.72 -0.30
CA ILE A 82 7.57 8.59 0.81
C ILE A 82 7.57 7.82 2.13
N LEU A 83 6.48 7.10 2.44
CA LEU A 83 6.35 6.29 3.65
C LEU A 83 7.41 5.18 3.72
N GLY A 84 7.81 4.63 2.58
CA GLY A 84 8.79 3.55 2.49
C GLY A 84 10.20 4.01 2.66
N ALA A 85 10.53 5.15 2.06
CA ALA A 85 11.80 5.80 2.31
C ALA A 85 11.92 6.15 3.80
N ALA A 86 10.85 6.68 4.42
CA ALA A 86 10.81 6.96 5.85
C ALA A 86 10.94 5.69 6.71
N LEU A 87 10.21 4.62 6.36
CA LEU A 87 10.29 3.33 7.05
C LEU A 87 11.70 2.73 6.96
N PHE A 88 12.27 2.70 5.75
CA PHE A 88 13.62 2.23 5.50
C PHE A 88 14.64 3.04 6.31
N ALA A 89 14.58 4.38 6.24
CA ALA A 89 15.47 5.26 7.00
C ALA A 89 15.36 4.98 8.51
N SER A 90 14.13 4.85 9.04
CA SER A 90 13.91 4.57 10.47
C SER A 90 14.53 3.25 10.94
N LEU A 91 14.62 2.25 10.05
CA LEU A 91 15.25 0.96 10.30
C LEU A 91 16.77 0.99 10.07
N ALA A 92 17.23 1.76 9.08
CA ALA A 92 18.64 1.88 8.70
C ALA A 92 19.46 2.66 9.75
N PHE A 93 18.88 3.70 10.35
CA PHE A 93 19.52 4.50 11.39
C PHE A 93 19.39 3.91 12.80
N GLY A 94 18.85 2.70 12.95
CA GLY A 94 18.84 1.99 14.23
C GLY A 94 20.22 1.44 14.59
N GLU A 95 20.60 1.44 15.89
CA GLU A 95 21.94 1.06 16.38
C GLU A 95 22.40 -0.39 16.05
N ARG A 96 21.53 -1.26 15.50
CA ARG A 96 21.87 -2.61 14.99
C ARG A 96 20.94 -3.04 13.86
N PRO A 97 21.18 -2.60 12.61
CA PRO A 97 20.32 -2.97 11.50
C PRO A 97 20.48 -4.45 11.16
N GLN A 98 19.43 -5.26 11.34
CA GLN A 98 19.43 -6.62 10.80
C GLN A 98 19.24 -6.53 9.29
N LYS A 99 20.18 -7.07 8.52
CA LYS A 99 20.19 -6.96 7.04
C LYS A 99 18.85 -7.33 6.40
N TRP A 100 18.17 -8.36 6.91
CA TRP A 100 16.87 -8.79 6.40
C TRP A 100 15.73 -7.81 6.73
N LEU A 101 15.77 -7.12 7.88
CA LEU A 101 14.78 -6.08 8.23
C LEU A 101 14.89 -4.86 7.33
N LEU A 102 16.06 -4.63 6.72
CA LEU A 102 16.26 -3.60 5.70
C LEU A 102 15.88 -4.08 4.29
N ALA A 103 16.08 -5.36 4.00
CA ALA A 103 15.75 -5.94 2.70
C ALA A 103 14.24 -5.89 2.40
N VAL A 104 13.38 -6.08 3.41
CA VAL A 104 11.92 -6.07 3.22
C VAL A 104 11.38 -4.70 2.77
N PRO A 105 11.67 -3.58 3.47
CA PRO A 105 11.28 -2.24 2.98
C PRO A 105 11.85 -1.90 1.60
N ILE A 106 13.08 -2.33 1.29
CA ILE A 106 13.66 -2.14 -0.04
C ILE A 106 12.83 -2.90 -1.09
N ALA A 107 12.50 -4.17 -0.84
CA ALA A 107 11.69 -4.96 -1.75
C ALA A 107 10.30 -4.33 -1.96
N MET A 108 9.66 -3.85 -0.89
CA MET A 108 8.38 -3.12 -0.99
C MET A 108 8.53 -1.84 -1.81
N LEU A 109 9.57 -1.05 -1.60
CA LEU A 109 9.86 0.17 -2.38
C LEU A 109 10.08 -0.14 -3.87
N LEU A 110 10.81 -1.21 -4.20
CA LEU A 110 11.00 -1.63 -5.58
C LEU A 110 9.69 -2.06 -6.24
N ILE A 111 8.82 -2.74 -5.50
CA ILE A 111 7.47 -3.08 -5.97
C ILE A 111 6.68 -1.81 -6.28
N VAL A 112 6.63 -0.85 -5.36
CA VAL A 112 5.89 0.41 -5.56
C VAL A 112 6.48 1.21 -6.71
N ALA A 113 7.81 1.25 -6.84
CA ALA A 113 8.45 1.92 -7.96
C ALA A 113 8.07 1.26 -9.30
N ALA A 114 8.04 -0.07 -9.37
CA ALA A 114 7.57 -0.79 -10.55
C ALA A 114 6.08 -0.54 -10.83
N GLN A 115 5.24 -0.46 -9.78
CA GLN A 115 3.84 -0.08 -9.91
C GLN A 115 3.73 1.33 -10.52
N ARG A 116 4.32 2.32 -9.86
CA ARG A 116 4.24 3.74 -10.22
C ARG A 116 4.77 4.08 -11.61
N PHE A 117 5.95 3.57 -11.94
CA PHE A 117 6.66 3.99 -13.15
C PHE A 117 6.41 3.08 -14.35
N TYR A 118 5.88 1.87 -14.12
CA TYR A 118 5.67 0.91 -15.20
C TYR A 118 4.23 0.39 -15.25
N LEU A 119 3.70 -0.21 -14.19
CA LEU A 119 2.40 -0.87 -14.27
C LEU A 119 1.23 0.13 -14.38
N THR A 120 1.15 1.11 -13.49
CA THR A 120 0.07 2.10 -13.40
C THR A 120 -0.10 2.94 -14.67
N PRO A 121 0.96 3.53 -15.28
CA PRO A 121 0.78 4.27 -16.52
C PRO A 121 0.26 3.37 -17.65
N ASN A 122 0.77 2.12 -17.75
CA ASN A 122 0.33 1.16 -18.76
C ASN A 122 -1.14 0.73 -18.54
N VAL A 123 -1.51 0.36 -17.31
CA VAL A 123 -2.89 -0.02 -16.96
C VAL A 123 -3.86 1.12 -17.25
N THR A 124 -3.51 2.34 -16.82
CA THR A 124 -4.32 3.54 -17.05
C THR A 124 -4.49 3.81 -18.54
N GLU A 125 -3.41 3.87 -19.32
CA GLU A 125 -3.49 4.14 -20.76
C GLU A 125 -4.30 3.08 -21.51
N MET A 126 -4.10 1.80 -21.21
CA MET A 126 -4.89 0.72 -21.80
C MET A 126 -6.36 0.81 -21.40
N GLY A 127 -6.65 1.07 -20.13
CA GLY A 127 -8.01 1.28 -19.63
C GLY A 127 -8.72 2.43 -20.34
N ARG A 128 -7.98 3.50 -20.66
CA ARG A 128 -8.49 4.63 -21.44
C ARG A 128 -8.86 4.25 -22.87
N LYS A 129 -8.03 3.42 -23.52
CA LYS A 129 -8.27 2.93 -24.89
C LYS A 129 -9.43 1.93 -24.96
N LEU A 130 -9.55 1.08 -23.94
CA LEU A 130 -10.59 0.04 -23.88
C LEU A 130 -12.02 0.58 -23.79
N ALA A 131 -12.21 1.81 -23.30
CA ALA A 131 -13.54 2.41 -23.24
C ALA A 131 -14.22 2.54 -24.61
N ASP A 132 -13.43 2.62 -25.69
CA ASP A 132 -13.90 2.84 -27.05
C ASP A 132 -13.85 1.57 -27.91
N LEU A 133 -13.40 0.43 -27.35
CA LEU A 133 -13.16 -0.80 -28.09
C LEU A 133 -14.19 -1.90 -27.80
N PRO A 134 -14.45 -2.81 -28.76
CA PRO A 134 -15.29 -3.97 -28.53
C PRO A 134 -14.74 -4.89 -27.43
N PRO A 135 -15.60 -5.58 -26.64
CA PRO A 135 -15.16 -6.48 -25.58
C PRO A 135 -14.24 -7.64 -26.00
N LYS A 136 -14.22 -8.00 -27.29
CA LYS A 136 -13.38 -9.08 -27.85
C LYS A 136 -12.01 -8.59 -28.35
N ASP A 137 -11.71 -7.30 -28.20
CA ASP A 137 -10.43 -6.74 -28.62
C ASP A 137 -9.25 -7.40 -27.85
N PRO A 138 -8.16 -7.79 -28.52
CA PRO A 138 -6.98 -8.36 -27.88
C PRO A 138 -6.40 -7.51 -26.74
N LEU A 139 -6.57 -6.17 -26.80
CA LEU A 139 -6.13 -5.25 -25.75
C LEU A 139 -6.78 -5.56 -24.39
N ASN A 140 -7.99 -6.13 -24.37
CA ASN A 140 -8.64 -6.55 -23.13
C ASN A 140 -7.83 -7.62 -22.39
N GLN A 141 -7.25 -8.57 -23.13
CA GLN A 141 -6.44 -9.62 -22.51
C GLN A 141 -5.14 -9.05 -21.96
N THR A 142 -4.49 -8.16 -22.69
CA THR A 142 -3.28 -7.46 -22.23
C THR A 142 -3.56 -6.64 -20.97
N PHE A 143 -4.64 -5.86 -20.97
CA PHE A 143 -5.08 -5.10 -19.80
C PHE A 143 -5.31 -5.99 -18.59
N ARG A 144 -6.03 -7.12 -18.76
CA ARG A 144 -6.29 -8.07 -17.66
C ARG A 144 -5.00 -8.67 -17.10
N THR A 145 -4.03 -8.98 -17.95
CA THR A 145 -2.71 -9.47 -17.51
C THR A 145 -1.97 -8.42 -16.70
N PHE A 146 -1.88 -7.18 -17.20
CA PHE A 146 -1.21 -6.09 -16.47
C PHE A 146 -1.90 -5.79 -15.13
N HIS A 147 -3.23 -5.75 -15.13
CA HIS A 147 -4.00 -5.57 -13.91
C HIS A 147 -3.78 -6.74 -12.93
N ALA A 148 -3.71 -7.99 -13.41
CA ALA A 148 -3.41 -9.14 -12.55
C ALA A 148 -2.00 -9.07 -11.95
N ILE A 149 -1.01 -8.63 -12.73
CA ILE A 149 0.37 -8.40 -12.24
C ILE A 149 0.37 -7.31 -11.18
N TYR A 150 -0.33 -6.19 -11.43
CA TYR A 150 -0.48 -5.10 -10.46
C TYR A 150 -1.11 -5.58 -9.15
N SER A 151 -2.23 -6.29 -9.23
CA SER A 151 -2.92 -6.83 -8.05
C SER A 151 -2.08 -7.87 -7.30
N GLY A 152 -1.35 -8.72 -8.02
CA GLY A 152 -0.42 -9.68 -7.41
C GLY A 152 0.72 -9.00 -6.68
N ALA A 153 1.27 -7.92 -7.25
CA ALA A 153 2.28 -7.10 -6.63
C ALA A 153 1.77 -6.41 -5.35
N GLU A 154 0.52 -5.93 -5.36
CA GLU A 154 -0.14 -5.34 -4.19
C GLU A 154 -0.28 -6.36 -3.05
N ILE A 155 -0.77 -7.57 -3.35
CA ILE A 155 -0.91 -8.65 -2.37
C ILE A 155 0.46 -9.04 -1.80
N LEU A 156 1.48 -9.19 -2.65
CA LEU A 156 2.84 -9.51 -2.21
C LEU A 156 3.39 -8.44 -1.27
N LYS A 157 3.20 -7.17 -1.59
CA LYS A 157 3.61 -6.02 -0.77
C LYS A 157 2.91 -6.02 0.59
N LEU A 158 1.60 -6.27 0.62
CA LEU A 158 0.83 -6.40 1.87
C LEU A 158 1.34 -7.57 2.73
N LEU A 159 1.63 -8.73 2.14
CA LEU A 159 2.18 -9.88 2.85
C LEU A 159 3.57 -9.58 3.44
N LEU A 160 4.45 -8.96 2.67
CA LEU A 160 5.77 -8.53 3.13
C LEU A 160 5.66 -7.56 4.31
N GLY A 161 4.76 -6.57 4.20
CA GLY A 161 4.47 -5.63 5.27
C GLY A 161 3.90 -6.30 6.52
N ALA A 162 2.98 -7.25 6.37
CA ALA A 162 2.41 -8.01 7.48
C ALA A 162 3.47 -8.86 8.22
N VAL A 163 4.37 -9.51 7.48
CA VAL A 163 5.51 -10.26 8.05
C VAL A 163 6.43 -9.32 8.83
N LEU A 164 6.76 -8.16 8.27
CA LEU A 164 7.57 -7.15 8.95
C LEU A 164 6.88 -6.62 10.21
N ALA A 165 5.57 -6.36 10.15
CA ALA A 165 4.78 -5.90 11.29
C ALA A 165 4.77 -6.93 12.42
N ALA A 166 4.49 -8.20 12.09
CA ALA A 166 4.54 -9.30 13.05
C ALA A 166 5.91 -9.36 13.74
N ARG A 167 7.00 -9.24 12.98
CA ARG A 167 8.35 -9.24 13.57
C ARG A 167 8.62 -8.05 14.49
N LEU A 168 8.18 -6.85 14.10
CA LEU A 168 8.37 -5.63 14.89
C LEU A 168 7.59 -5.69 16.21
N CYS A 169 6.42 -6.35 16.20
CA CYS A 169 5.56 -6.55 17.37
C CYS A 169 6.03 -7.67 18.30
N VAL A 170 6.65 -8.75 17.77
CA VAL A 170 7.21 -9.83 18.61
C VAL A 170 8.41 -9.28 19.41
N LYS A 171 8.21 -9.10 20.72
CA LYS A 171 9.28 -8.75 21.68
C LYS A 171 10.41 -9.78 21.57
N GLY A 172 11.65 -9.31 21.40
CA GLY A 172 12.80 -10.17 21.67
C GLY A 172 12.72 -10.65 23.12
N LYS A 173 12.95 -11.93 23.37
CA LYS A 173 13.06 -12.48 24.74
C LYS A 173 13.99 -11.56 25.52
N VAL A 174 13.48 -10.99 26.62
CA VAL A 174 14.33 -10.30 27.60
C VAL A 174 15.26 -11.40 28.13
N ASP A 175 16.57 -11.28 27.90
CA ASP A 175 17.55 -12.20 28.50
C ASP A 175 17.38 -12.06 30.02
N PRO A 176 16.83 -13.08 30.72
CA PRO A 176 16.62 -13.01 32.16
C PRO A 176 17.93 -12.74 32.90
N ASP A 177 19.04 -13.18 32.29
CA ASP A 177 20.37 -13.09 32.83
C ASP A 177 21.06 -11.76 32.46
N TYR A 178 20.40 -10.86 31.73
CA TYR A 178 20.97 -9.56 31.37
C TYR A 178 21.41 -8.78 32.60
N PHE A 179 20.52 -8.68 33.60
CA PHE A 179 20.83 -8.03 34.87
C PHE A 179 21.83 -8.84 35.69
N ALA A 180 21.74 -10.18 35.69
CA ALA A 180 22.66 -11.05 36.41
C ALA A 180 24.11 -10.88 35.90
N LYS A 181 24.33 -10.86 34.59
CA LYS A 181 25.63 -10.64 33.95
C LYS A 181 26.18 -9.23 34.24
N GLN A 182 25.31 -8.22 34.25
CA GLN A 182 25.71 -6.83 34.53
C GLN A 182 26.12 -6.62 35.99
N PHE A 183 25.43 -7.27 36.94
CA PHE A 183 25.81 -7.25 38.35
C PHE A 183 27.08 -8.06 38.63
N ALA A 184 27.22 -9.25 38.03
CA ALA A 184 28.42 -10.08 38.18
C ALA A 184 29.69 -9.34 37.69
N GLY A 185 29.62 -8.65 36.54
CA GLY A 185 30.73 -7.86 36.01
C GLY A 185 31.11 -6.65 36.89
N ARG A 186 30.13 -6.00 37.53
CA ARG A 186 30.38 -4.88 38.47
C ARG A 186 30.99 -5.34 39.79
N SER A 187 30.59 -6.50 40.30
CA SER A 187 31.15 -7.07 41.53
C SER A 187 32.60 -7.54 41.33
N ALA A 188 32.91 -8.14 40.18
CA ALA A 188 34.27 -8.53 39.82
C ALA A 188 35.21 -7.33 39.65
N GLY A 189 34.74 -6.23 39.05
CA GLY A 189 35.53 -5.00 38.89
C GLY A 189 35.84 -4.27 40.20
N LYS A 190 34.96 -4.35 41.22
CA LYS A 190 35.19 -3.76 42.55
C LYS A 190 36.13 -4.58 43.43
N ALA A 191 36.21 -5.90 43.22
CA ALA A 191 37.13 -6.76 43.97
C ALA A 191 38.60 -6.53 43.57
N ASN A 192 38.84 -6.17 42.31
CA ASN A 192 40.19 -6.01 41.77
C ASN A 192 40.80 -4.61 42.00
N SER A 193 40.06 -3.67 42.59
CA SER A 193 40.53 -2.30 42.86
C SER A 193 40.85 -2.04 44.34
N ARG A 194 40.92 -3.09 45.16
CA ARG A 194 41.20 -3.04 46.60
C ARG A 194 42.44 -3.86 47.01
N GLY A 195 43.25 -4.30 46.05
CA GLY A 195 44.53 -4.97 46.26
C GLY A 195 45.70 -4.05 45.99
#